data_AF-A0A426W2Y3-F1
#
_entry.id   AF-A0A426W2Y3-F1
#
_cell.length_a   1.000
_cell.length_b   1.000
_cell.length_c   1.000
_cell.angle_alpha   90.00
_cell.angle_beta   90.00
_cell.angle_gamma   90.00
#
_symmetry.space_group_name_H-M   'P 1'
#
loop_
_entity.id
_entity.type
_entity.pdbx_description
1 polymer ?
#
loop_
_entity_poly.entity_id
_entity_poly.type
_entity_poly.pdbx_seq_one_letter_code
_entity_poly.pdbx_strand_id
1 'polypeptide(L)'
;MQKSLPYLAILIVLIYAIYNAKFRHVKKIETKTVSNYTKHIKEHTTSHYEEELLKLQTTQYARQYIINVINHGSKQFDFKGGEMEGGFASKKDAPKIACYVLELSGKQCKEPYPKDAAMFYSSICAGCHGDDGKGLGGTYPDLTKSKLLGIEKREMFLKSMITRSK
;
A
#
# COMPACT_ATOMS: atom_id res chain seq x y z
N MET A 1 44.47 -28.80 -34.71
CA MET A 1 44.38 -27.37 -34.29
C MET A 1 43.14 -27.16 -33.44
N GLN A 2 43.16 -27.46 -32.13
CA GLN A 2 41.95 -27.32 -31.28
C GLN A 2 42.26 -27.30 -29.77
N LYS A 3 43.25 -26.52 -29.30
CA LYS A 3 43.54 -26.38 -27.84
C LYS A 3 43.73 -24.94 -27.33
N SER A 4 43.61 -23.92 -28.18
CA SER A 4 43.78 -22.50 -27.80
C SER A 4 42.47 -21.77 -27.50
N LEU A 5 41.31 -22.27 -27.97
CA LEU A 5 39.99 -21.71 -27.66
C LEU A 5 39.67 -21.57 -26.15
N PRO A 6 39.99 -22.53 -25.26
CA PRO A 6 39.62 -22.40 -23.85
C PRO A 6 40.42 -21.31 -23.13
N TYR A 7 41.70 -21.15 -23.45
CA TYR A 7 42.56 -20.14 -22.81
C TYR A 7 42.18 -18.71 -23.23
N LEU A 8 41.77 -18.50 -24.49
CA LEU A 8 41.28 -17.20 -24.96
C LEU A 8 39.98 -16.80 -24.24
N ALA A 9 39.05 -17.73 -24.08
CA ALA A 9 37.81 -17.49 -23.34
C ALA A 9 38.07 -17.15 -21.86
N ILE A 10 38.99 -17.87 -21.21
CA ILE A 10 39.42 -17.58 -19.84
C ILE A 10 40.04 -16.19 -19.75
N LEU A 11 40.90 -15.81 -20.69
CA LEU A 11 41.53 -14.49 -20.73
C LEU A 11 40.48 -13.38 -20.88
N ILE A 12 39.49 -13.56 -21.76
CA ILE A 12 38.40 -12.60 -21.97
C ILE A 12 37.57 -12.42 -20.69
N VAL A 13 37.24 -13.52 -19.99
CA VAL A 13 36.50 -13.46 -18.72
C VAL A 13 37.32 -12.75 -17.65
N LEU A 14 38.62 -13.00 -17.57
CA LEU A 14 39.51 -12.32 -16.60
C LEU A 14 39.63 -10.83 -16.92
N ILE A 15 39.82 -10.45 -18.19
CA ILE A 15 39.85 -9.04 -18.62
C ILE A 15 38.51 -8.37 -18.31
N TYR A 16 37.39 -9.03 -18.61
CA TYR A 16 36.06 -8.51 -18.34
C TYR A 16 35.78 -8.36 -16.84
N ALA A 17 36.25 -9.30 -16.02
CA ALA A 17 36.16 -9.22 -14.56
C ALA A 17 37.00 -8.07 -14.00
N ILE A 18 38.24 -7.90 -14.48
CA ILE A 18 39.12 -6.79 -14.08
C ILE A 18 38.52 -5.44 -14.52
N TYR A 19 37.97 -5.39 -15.74
CA TYR A 19 37.28 -4.20 -16.24
C TYR A 19 36.06 -3.86 -15.37
N ASN A 20 35.22 -4.85 -15.05
CA ASN A 20 34.08 -4.64 -14.17
C ASN A 20 34.49 -4.23 -12.75
N ALA A 21 35.60 -4.76 -12.22
CA ALA A 21 36.10 -4.38 -10.90
C ALA A 21 36.65 -2.95 -10.86
N LYS A 22 37.37 -2.52 -11.92
CA LYS A 22 37.99 -1.19 -11.97
C LYS A 22 37.06 -0.07 -12.45
N PHE A 23 36.21 -0.35 -13.44
CA PHE A 23 35.47 0.69 -14.16
C PHE A 23 33.97 0.67 -13.92
N ARG A 24 33.41 -0.41 -13.34
CA ARG A 24 32.00 -0.44 -12.95
C ARG A 24 31.86 0.24 -11.60
N HIS A 25 31.65 1.54 -11.62
CA HIS A 25 31.27 2.29 -10.42
C HIS A 25 29.96 1.70 -9.87
N VAL A 26 30.04 0.98 -8.76
CA VAL A 26 28.87 0.68 -7.93
C VAL A 26 28.22 2.03 -7.63
N LYS A 27 27.00 2.24 -8.13
CA LYS A 27 26.23 3.47 -7.88
C LYS A 27 26.14 3.62 -6.36
N LYS A 28 26.96 4.50 -5.78
CA LYS A 28 26.91 4.80 -4.34
C LYS A 28 25.48 5.21 -4.04
N ILE A 29 24.80 4.44 -3.19
CA ILE A 29 23.51 4.84 -2.64
C ILE A 29 23.75 6.19 -1.95
N GLU A 30 22.97 7.19 -2.36
CA GLU A 30 23.19 8.58 -1.99
C GLU A 30 23.09 8.74 -0.46
N THR A 31 24.19 9.11 0.20
CA THR A 31 24.31 9.13 1.67
C THR A 31 23.33 10.09 2.36
N LYS A 32 22.73 11.03 1.62
CA LYS A 32 21.74 12.00 2.11
C LYS A 32 20.43 11.36 2.56
N THR A 33 19.92 10.35 1.86
CA THR A 33 18.67 9.66 2.26
C THR A 33 18.85 8.89 3.57
N VAL A 34 20.02 8.26 3.75
CA VAL A 34 20.40 7.59 5.02
C VAL A 34 20.51 8.60 6.17
N SER A 35 21.08 9.78 5.93
CA SER A 35 21.18 10.84 6.94
C SER A 35 19.81 11.35 7.41
N ASN A 36 18.90 11.63 6.47
CA ASN A 36 17.55 12.10 6.78
C ASN A 36 16.71 11.03 7.49
N TYR A 37 16.79 9.77 7.04
CA TYR A 37 16.13 8.64 7.70
C TYR A 37 16.66 8.42 9.12
N THR A 38 17.97 8.49 9.32
CA THR A 38 18.59 8.37 10.65
C THR A 38 18.18 9.52 11.56
N LYS A 39 18.06 10.75 11.02
CA LYS A 39 17.57 11.90 11.77
C LYS A 39 16.10 11.71 12.19
N HIS A 40 15.26 11.25 11.26
CA HIS A 40 13.85 10.95 11.52
C HIS A 40 13.67 9.88 12.61
N ILE A 41 14.42 8.77 12.55
CA ILE A 41 14.34 7.72 13.59
C ILE A 41 14.69 8.26 14.97
N LYS A 42 15.66 9.18 15.06
CA LYS A 42 16.07 9.79 16.34
C LYS A 42 14.99 10.69 16.96
N GLU A 43 14.01 11.13 16.18
CA GLU A 43 12.91 11.97 16.67
C GLU A 43 11.77 11.14 17.31
N HIS A 44 11.77 9.81 17.12
CA HIS A 44 10.74 8.93 17.65
C HIS A 44 11.23 8.14 18.86
N THR A 45 10.35 8.02 19.86
CA THR A 45 10.60 7.25 21.09
C THR A 45 10.06 5.82 21.03
N THR A 46 9.22 5.53 20.03
CA THR A 46 8.56 4.25 19.79
C THR A 46 8.86 3.76 18.38
N SER A 47 8.69 2.46 18.13
CA SER A 47 8.86 1.96 16.75
C SER A 47 7.76 2.52 15.84
N HIS A 48 8.08 2.74 14.56
CA HIS A 48 7.07 3.15 13.57
C HIS A 48 5.87 2.17 13.50
N TYR A 49 6.09 0.91 13.84
CA TYR A 49 5.01 -0.08 13.88
C TYR A 49 4.04 0.17 15.04
N GLU A 50 4.55 0.54 16.23
CA GLU A 50 3.71 0.88 17.39
C GLU A 50 2.94 2.17 17.14
N GLU A 51 3.58 3.19 16.57
CA GLU A 51 2.94 4.46 16.26
C GLU A 51 1.81 4.32 15.25
N GLU A 52 2.01 3.53 14.20
CA GLU A 52 0.96 3.26 13.23
C GLU A 52 -0.16 2.42 13.86
N LEU A 53 0.18 1.44 14.71
CA LEU A 53 -0.80 0.61 15.40
C LEU A 53 -1.74 1.43 16.28
N LEU A 54 -1.23 2.48 16.94
CA LEU A 54 -2.04 3.42 17.71
C LEU A 54 -3.02 4.22 16.83
N LYS A 55 -2.62 4.55 15.60
CA LYS A 55 -3.43 5.34 14.66
C LYS A 55 -4.49 4.51 13.93
N LEU A 56 -4.28 3.20 13.77
CA LEU A 56 -5.15 2.29 13.00
C LEU A 56 -6.62 2.33 13.41
N GLN A 57 -6.93 2.59 14.68
CA GLN A 57 -8.31 2.59 15.19
C GLN A 57 -9.05 3.91 14.91
N THR A 58 -8.36 4.92 14.39
CA THR A 58 -8.96 6.25 14.16
C THR A 58 -9.76 6.28 12.86
N THR A 59 -10.88 7.02 12.87
CA THR A 59 -11.65 7.28 11.63
C THR A 59 -10.81 7.97 10.56
N GLN A 60 -9.84 8.80 10.96
CA GLN A 60 -8.96 9.50 10.01
C GLN A 60 -8.04 8.52 9.28
N TYR A 61 -7.47 7.53 9.98
CA TYR A 61 -6.70 6.46 9.34
C TYR A 61 -7.57 5.68 8.36
N ALA A 62 -8.76 5.25 8.80
CA ALA A 62 -9.68 4.51 7.94
C ALA A 62 -10.09 5.30 6.68
N ARG A 63 -10.39 6.60 6.84
CA ARG A 63 -10.65 7.51 5.71
C ARG A 63 -9.48 7.55 4.74
N GLN A 64 -8.27 7.74 5.25
CA GLN A 64 -7.07 7.84 4.41
C GLN A 64 -6.76 6.52 3.70
N TYR A 65 -6.99 5.40 4.38
CA TYR A 65 -6.89 4.07 3.79
C TYR A 65 -7.86 3.92 2.60
N ILE A 66 -9.14 4.29 2.76
CA ILE A 66 -10.14 4.21 1.67
C ILE A 66 -9.74 5.12 0.50
N ILE A 67 -9.33 6.37 0.77
CA ILE A 67 -8.83 7.29 -0.27
C ILE A 67 -7.66 6.68 -1.04
N ASN A 68 -6.73 6.04 -0.33
CA ASN A 68 -5.58 5.41 -0.95
C ASN A 68 -5.99 4.26 -1.89
N VAL A 69 -6.92 3.41 -1.44
CA VAL A 69 -7.46 2.30 -2.22
C VAL A 69 -8.22 2.79 -3.45
N ILE A 70 -9.03 3.85 -3.34
CA ILE A 70 -9.74 4.43 -4.50
C ILE A 70 -8.75 4.95 -5.55
N ASN A 71 -7.68 5.62 -5.11
CA ASN A 71 -6.72 6.25 -6.01
C ASN A 71 -5.73 5.26 -6.64
N HIS A 72 -5.33 4.22 -5.93
CA HIS A 72 -4.22 3.34 -6.34
C HIS A 72 -4.62 1.87 -6.49
N GLY A 73 -5.85 1.52 -6.13
CA GLY A 73 -6.33 0.15 -6.12
C GLY A 73 -5.82 -0.67 -4.93
N SER A 74 -6.11 -1.97 -4.96
CA SER A 74 -5.66 -2.95 -3.99
C SER A 74 -5.54 -4.34 -4.62
N LYS A 75 -4.37 -4.96 -4.42
CA LYS A 75 -4.00 -6.29 -4.91
C LYS A 75 -3.73 -7.30 -3.79
N GLN A 76 -4.14 -6.95 -2.57
CA GLN A 76 -3.74 -7.70 -1.37
C GLN A 76 -4.67 -8.90 -1.07
N PHE A 77 -5.71 -9.11 -1.89
CA PHE A 77 -6.76 -10.10 -1.65
C PHE A 77 -7.11 -10.87 -2.92
N ASP A 78 -7.45 -12.15 -2.74
CA ASP A 78 -7.85 -13.06 -3.82
C ASP A 78 -9.38 -13.14 -3.94
N PHE A 79 -10.05 -11.99 -4.06
CA PHE A 79 -11.49 -11.95 -4.29
C PHE A 79 -11.83 -12.50 -5.68
N LYS A 80 -12.96 -13.23 -5.80
CA LYS A 80 -13.41 -13.78 -7.09
C LYS A 80 -13.66 -12.69 -8.15
N GLY A 81 -14.06 -11.51 -7.70
CA GLY A 81 -14.27 -10.33 -8.55
C GLY A 81 -12.98 -9.68 -9.06
N GLY A 82 -11.81 -10.21 -8.69
CA GLY A 82 -10.51 -9.71 -9.10
C GLY A 82 -9.92 -8.66 -8.15
N GLU A 83 -8.81 -8.08 -8.59
CA GLU A 83 -8.16 -6.97 -7.90
C GLU A 83 -9.00 -5.70 -8.02
N MET A 84 -8.95 -4.83 -7.01
CA MET A 84 -9.55 -3.51 -7.12
C MET A 84 -8.56 -2.60 -7.85
N GLU A 85 -8.89 -2.16 -9.06
CA GLU A 85 -8.08 -1.17 -9.77
C GLU A 85 -8.26 0.24 -9.15
N GLY A 86 -7.28 1.11 -9.35
CA GLY A 86 -7.34 2.50 -8.93
C GLY A 86 -7.92 3.40 -10.04
N GLY A 87 -8.46 4.55 -9.65
CA GLY A 87 -8.84 5.60 -10.60
C GLY A 87 -10.28 5.55 -11.10
N PHE A 88 -11.14 4.70 -10.52
CA PHE A 88 -12.59 4.71 -10.78
C PHE A 88 -13.26 6.05 -10.42
N ALA A 89 -12.68 6.81 -9.49
CA ALA A 89 -13.13 8.15 -9.12
C ALA A 89 -11.98 9.15 -9.22
N SER A 90 -12.33 10.43 -9.40
CA SER A 90 -11.33 11.49 -9.41
C SER A 90 -10.66 11.63 -8.03
N LYS A 91 -9.39 12.05 -8.01
CA LYS A 91 -8.67 12.34 -6.75
C LYS A 91 -9.41 13.37 -5.88
N LYS A 92 -10.21 14.25 -6.49
CA LYS A 92 -11.02 15.26 -5.81
C LYS A 92 -12.25 14.66 -5.14
N ASP A 93 -12.80 13.59 -5.69
CA ASP A 93 -14.03 12.96 -5.19
C ASP A 93 -13.74 11.79 -4.24
N ALA A 94 -12.56 11.18 -4.32
CA ALA A 94 -12.15 10.10 -3.42
C ALA A 94 -12.36 10.42 -1.93
N PRO A 95 -12.05 11.64 -1.41
CA PRO A 95 -12.29 11.96 0.00
C PRO A 95 -13.77 12.03 0.39
N LYS A 96 -14.66 12.37 -0.55
CA LYS A 96 -16.12 12.41 -0.33
C LYS A 96 -16.68 11.00 -0.28
N ILE A 97 -16.31 10.18 -1.25
CA ILE A 97 -16.69 8.76 -1.31
C ILE A 97 -16.17 8.03 -0.07
N ALA A 98 -14.94 8.32 0.37
CA ALA A 98 -14.38 7.74 1.58
C ALA A 98 -15.19 8.08 2.84
N CYS A 99 -15.74 9.29 2.96
CA CYS A 99 -16.64 9.62 4.06
C CYS A 99 -17.94 8.80 4.00
N TYR A 100 -18.56 8.68 2.83
CA TYR A 100 -19.76 7.87 2.66
C TYR A 100 -19.52 6.39 3.00
N VAL A 101 -18.40 5.81 2.52
CA VAL A 101 -18.02 4.41 2.83
C VAL A 101 -17.83 4.19 4.33
N LEU A 102 -17.32 5.18 5.08
CA LEU A 102 -17.23 5.07 6.54
C LEU A 102 -18.61 4.95 7.19
N GLU A 103 -19.61 5.66 6.69
CA GLU A 103 -20.97 5.62 7.21
C GLU A 103 -21.66 4.27 6.98
N LEU A 104 -21.31 3.56 5.91
CA LEU A 104 -21.76 2.17 5.69
C LEU A 104 -21.36 1.24 6.85
N SER A 105 -20.27 1.58 7.56
CA SER A 105 -19.81 0.88 8.77
C SER A 105 -20.26 1.51 10.09
N GLY A 106 -21.20 2.45 10.04
CA GLY A 106 -21.71 3.20 11.19
C GLY A 106 -20.72 4.23 11.76
N LYS A 107 -19.63 4.56 11.05
CA LYS A 107 -18.64 5.55 11.48
C LYS A 107 -18.99 6.92 10.91
N GLN A 108 -18.90 7.95 11.75
CA GLN A 108 -19.11 9.32 11.32
C GLN A 108 -17.83 9.94 10.75
N CYS A 109 -17.90 10.53 9.56
CA CYS A 109 -16.82 11.36 9.04
C CYS A 109 -16.77 12.70 9.79
N LYS A 110 -15.61 13.09 10.32
CA LYS A 110 -15.46 14.38 11.02
C LYS A 110 -15.48 15.57 10.05
N GLU A 111 -14.97 15.37 8.85
CA GLU A 111 -14.91 16.39 7.82
C GLU A 111 -16.27 16.52 7.13
N PRO A 112 -16.81 17.74 6.97
CA PRO A 112 -18.00 17.96 6.17
C PRO A 112 -17.78 17.45 4.75
N TYR A 113 -18.75 16.72 4.22
CA TYR A 113 -18.73 16.24 2.86
C TYR A 113 -20.14 16.37 2.27
N PRO A 114 -20.27 16.51 0.93
CA PRO A 114 -21.55 16.83 0.32
C PRO A 114 -22.49 15.62 0.39
N LYS A 115 -23.79 15.89 0.57
CA LYS A 115 -24.83 14.85 0.70
C LYS A 115 -24.95 13.97 -0.54
N ASP A 116 -24.46 14.44 -1.70
CA ASP A 116 -24.42 13.69 -2.95
C ASP A 116 -23.29 12.64 -3.02
N ALA A 117 -22.44 12.51 -1.99
CA ALA A 117 -21.43 11.44 -1.92
C ALA A 117 -22.03 10.04 -2.06
N ALA A 118 -23.27 9.84 -1.59
CA ALA A 118 -24.03 8.62 -1.82
C ALA A 118 -24.25 8.36 -3.32
N MET A 119 -24.58 9.39 -4.10
CA MET A 119 -24.77 9.27 -5.55
C MET A 119 -23.46 8.90 -6.26
N PHE A 120 -22.34 9.49 -5.84
CA PHE A 120 -21.02 9.14 -6.38
C PHE A 120 -20.68 7.67 -6.10
N TYR A 121 -20.95 7.19 -4.88
CA TYR A 121 -20.78 5.79 -4.54
C TYR A 121 -21.68 4.87 -5.39
N SER A 122 -22.99 5.15 -5.46
CA SER A 122 -23.92 4.32 -6.24
C SER A 122 -23.56 4.26 -7.72
N SER A 123 -23.09 5.37 -8.30
CA SER A 123 -22.77 5.45 -9.73
C SER A 123 -21.46 4.74 -10.11
N ILE A 124 -20.52 4.62 -9.18
CA ILE A 124 -19.13 4.20 -9.48
C ILE A 124 -18.76 2.89 -8.76
N CYS A 125 -19.19 2.74 -7.51
CA CYS A 125 -18.70 1.71 -6.60
C CYS A 125 -19.71 0.57 -6.39
N ALA A 126 -21.00 0.87 -6.40
CA ALA A 126 -22.05 -0.08 -6.07
C ALA A 126 -22.16 -1.26 -7.05
N GLY A 127 -21.71 -1.09 -8.30
CA GLY A 127 -21.68 -2.21 -9.26
C GLY A 127 -20.87 -3.42 -8.79
N CYS A 128 -19.83 -3.20 -7.98
CA CYS A 128 -19.02 -4.27 -7.39
C CYS A 128 -19.27 -4.42 -5.88
N HIS A 129 -19.38 -3.31 -5.15
CA HIS A 129 -19.52 -3.32 -3.69
C HIS A 129 -20.98 -3.41 -3.20
N GLY A 130 -21.97 -3.39 -4.11
CA GLY A 130 -23.38 -3.33 -3.77
C GLY A 130 -23.81 -1.94 -3.28
N ASP A 131 -25.10 -1.61 -3.48
CA ASP A 131 -25.66 -0.35 -2.98
C ASP A 131 -25.61 -0.24 -1.45
N ASP A 132 -25.72 -1.38 -0.76
CA ASP A 132 -25.61 -1.47 0.70
C ASP A 132 -24.17 -1.67 1.20
N GLY A 133 -23.19 -1.74 0.30
CA GLY A 133 -21.78 -1.88 0.65
C GLY A 133 -21.35 -3.28 1.09
N LYS A 134 -22.23 -4.28 1.08
CA LYS A 134 -21.89 -5.63 1.58
C LYS A 134 -21.12 -6.50 0.58
N GLY A 135 -20.92 -5.99 -0.63
CA GLY A 135 -20.39 -6.75 -1.77
C GLY A 135 -21.40 -7.77 -2.30
N LEU A 136 -20.99 -8.49 -3.36
CA LEU A 136 -21.84 -9.45 -4.05
C LEU A 136 -21.57 -10.89 -3.58
N GLY A 137 -22.07 -11.26 -2.40
CA GLY A 137 -21.98 -12.63 -1.88
C GLY A 137 -20.54 -13.13 -1.68
N GLY A 138 -19.62 -12.25 -1.27
CA GLY A 138 -18.20 -12.56 -1.10
C GLY A 138 -17.37 -12.51 -2.39
N THR A 139 -17.98 -12.15 -3.53
CA THR A 139 -17.25 -11.85 -4.77
C THR A 139 -16.38 -10.60 -4.64
N TYR A 140 -16.84 -9.64 -3.85
CA TYR A 140 -16.18 -8.38 -3.51
C TYR A 140 -16.24 -8.16 -1.98
N PRO A 141 -15.34 -7.35 -1.39
CA PRO A 141 -15.30 -7.14 0.05
C PRO A 141 -16.55 -6.42 0.58
N ASP A 142 -16.95 -6.83 1.78
CA ASP A 142 -17.94 -6.14 2.60
C ASP A 142 -17.33 -4.90 3.28
N LEU A 143 -17.81 -3.72 2.87
CA LEU A 143 -17.40 -2.41 3.34
C LEU A 143 -18.15 -1.95 4.60
N THR A 144 -19.20 -2.67 5.01
CA THR A 144 -20.02 -2.35 6.20
C THR A 144 -19.37 -2.81 7.50
N LYS A 145 -18.28 -3.57 7.42
CA LYS A 145 -17.55 -4.05 8.59
C LYS A 145 -16.99 -2.89 9.40
N SER A 146 -17.15 -2.97 10.72
CA SER A 146 -16.61 -1.99 11.68
C SER A 146 -15.09 -1.79 11.56
N LYS A 147 -14.37 -2.80 11.05
CA LYS A 147 -12.98 -2.72 10.63
C LYS A 147 -12.87 -3.31 9.23
N LEU A 148 -12.38 -2.52 8.29
CA LEU A 148 -12.18 -2.97 6.91
C LEU A 148 -11.11 -4.07 6.87
N LEU A 149 -11.30 -5.06 5.99
CA LEU A 149 -10.42 -6.22 5.89
C LEU A 149 -8.94 -5.85 5.72
N GLY A 150 -8.62 -4.80 4.96
CA GLY A 150 -7.22 -4.39 4.78
C GLY A 150 -6.62 -3.70 5.99
N ILE A 151 -7.43 -2.99 6.77
CA ILE A 151 -7.02 -2.42 8.05
C ILE A 151 -6.74 -3.57 9.05
N GLU A 152 -7.58 -4.61 9.05
CA GLU A 152 -7.36 -5.82 9.85
C GLU A 152 -6.06 -6.55 9.46
N LYS A 153 -5.80 -6.75 8.17
CA LYS A 153 -4.53 -7.34 7.69
C LYS A 153 -3.33 -6.48 8.07
N ARG A 154 -3.44 -5.15 7.96
CA ARG A 154 -2.38 -4.22 8.38
C ARG A 154 -2.11 -4.32 9.87
N GLU A 155 -3.16 -4.38 10.69
CA GLU A 155 -3.02 -4.54 12.14
C GLU A 155 -2.27 -5.83 12.52
N MET A 156 -2.63 -6.96 11.90
CA MET A 156 -1.94 -8.23 12.13
C MET A 156 -0.46 -8.16 11.70
N PHE A 157 -0.17 -7.54 10.56
CA PHE A 157 1.20 -7.31 10.12
C PHE A 157 1.99 -6.50 11.15
N LEU A 158 1.48 -5.34 11.58
CA LEU A 158 2.15 -4.49 12.57
C LEU A 158 2.42 -5.23 13.87
N LYS A 159 1.42 -5.94 14.41
CA LYS A 159 1.59 -6.77 15.61
C LYS A 159 2.68 -7.82 15.43
N SER A 160 2.73 -8.50 14.28
CA SER A 160 3.77 -9.49 13.99
C SER A 160 5.18 -8.88 13.90
N MET A 161 5.30 -7.63 13.44
CA MET A 161 6.58 -6.92 13.40
C MET A 161 7.03 -6.52 14.79
N ILE A 162 6.12 -6.00 15.63
CA ILE A 162 6.40 -5.61 17.02
C ILE A 162 6.84 -6.82 17.84
N THR A 163 6.15 -7.97 17.68
CA THR A 163 6.54 -9.20 18.39
C THR A 163 7.90 -9.72 17.97
N ARG A 164 8.29 -9.58 16.69
CA ARG A 164 9.60 -10.01 16.19
C ARG A 164 10.76 -9.07 16.56
N SER A 165 10.46 -7.82 16.89
CA SER A 165 11.47 -6.82 17.28
C SER A 165 11.76 -6.80 18.79
N LYS A 166 11.03 -7.57 19.58
CA LYS A 166 11.26 -7.79 21.01
C LYS A 166 12.06 -9.07 21.21
#